data_AF-A0A846TSQ1-F1
#
_entry.id   AF-A0A846TSQ1-F1
#
_cell.length_a   1.000
_cell.length_b   1.000
_cell.length_c   1.000
_cell.angle_alpha   90.00
_cell.angle_beta   90.00
_cell.angle_gamma   90.00
#
_symmetry.space_group_name_H-M   'P 1'
#
loop_
_entity.id
_entity.type
_entity.pdbx_description
1 polymer ?
#
loop_
_entity_poly.entity_id
_entity_poly.type
_entity_poly.pdbx_seq_one_letter_code
_entity_poly.pdbx_strand_id
1 'polypeptide(L)'
;MPTLLPPADQQWERRRPARLTAVTILSYVLLMATFWIQTHDPEIVAAAANPELGMTIDPGPSLGTVVGMGLVYAIPLVLWLKGVPYVLHLMAALCVLGAVVFTLSAGTGLLWNWRVGTVPLAGLVVNLAWLLLAYRRDRI
;
A
#
# COMPACT_ATOMS: atom_id res chain seq x y z
N MET A 1 22.42 23.76 -0.59
CA MET A 1 21.29 23.14 -1.30
C MET A 1 20.24 22.79 -0.27
N PRO A 2 18.95 23.16 -0.44
CA PRO A 2 17.92 22.68 0.46
C PRO A 2 17.80 21.17 0.25
N THR A 3 18.19 20.41 1.26
CA THR A 3 17.98 18.96 1.33
C THR A 3 16.48 18.75 1.48
N LEU A 4 15.79 18.66 0.35
CA LEU A 4 14.33 18.48 0.25
C LEU A 4 13.86 17.17 0.92
N LEU A 5 14.78 16.24 1.12
CA LEU A 5 14.58 15.02 1.88
C LEU A 5 15.81 14.83 2.78
N PRO A 6 15.65 14.42 4.06
CA PRO A 6 16.80 13.97 4.83
C PRO A 6 17.52 12.87 4.02
N PRO A 7 18.87 12.86 4.00
CA PRO A 7 19.61 11.83 3.27
C PRO A 7 19.06 10.46 3.65
N ALA A 8 18.94 9.53 2.68
CA ALA A 8 18.56 8.15 2.98
C ALA A 8 19.57 7.65 4.02
N ASP A 9 19.15 7.66 5.28
CA ASP A 9 20.12 7.87 6.34
C ASP A 9 20.78 6.52 6.58
N GLN A 10 21.94 6.32 5.94
CA GLN A 10 22.58 5.02 5.70
C GLN A 10 22.69 4.20 6.99
N GLN A 11 22.79 4.84 8.15
CA GLN A 11 22.87 4.19 9.44
C GLN A 11 21.59 3.44 9.84
N TRP A 12 20.41 3.94 9.45
CA TRP A 12 19.12 3.31 9.73
C TRP A 12 18.72 2.26 8.72
N GLU A 13 19.04 2.50 7.45
CA GLU A 13 19.00 1.46 6.43
C GLU A 13 19.93 0.30 6.79
N ARG A 14 21.05 0.55 7.49
CA ARG A 14 21.90 -0.51 8.05
C ARG A 14 21.26 -1.20 9.26
N ARG A 15 20.66 -0.44 10.18
CA ARG A 15 20.05 -0.95 11.43
C ARG A 15 18.80 -1.80 11.20
N ARG A 16 18.04 -1.57 10.12
CA ARG A 16 16.85 -2.37 9.73
C ARG A 16 15.94 -2.68 10.92
N PRO A 17 15.39 -1.64 11.58
CA PRO A 17 14.60 -1.81 12.79
C PRO A 17 13.43 -2.78 12.56
N ALA A 18 13.32 -3.79 13.42
CA ALA A 18 12.28 -4.83 13.31
C ALA A 18 10.86 -4.26 13.23
N ARG A 19 10.60 -3.12 13.91
CA ARG A 19 9.31 -2.43 13.87
C ARG A 19 8.96 -1.94 12.47
N LEU A 20 9.90 -1.35 11.73
CA LEU A 20 9.65 -0.87 10.37
C LEU A 20 9.44 -2.03 9.40
N THR A 21 10.20 -3.11 9.56
CA THR A 21 10.02 -4.35 8.79
C THR A 21 8.62 -4.95 9.03
N ALA A 22 8.18 -5.03 10.30
CA ALA A 22 6.86 -5.54 10.64
C ALA A 22 5.73 -4.70 10.04
N VAL A 23 5.83 -3.37 10.12
CA VAL A 23 4.84 -2.45 9.52
C VAL A 23 4.84 -2.55 7.99
N THR A 24 6.00 -2.80 7.37
CA THR A 24 6.08 -3.04 5.92
C THR A 24 5.35 -4.32 5.52
N ILE A 25 5.62 -5.43 6.23
CA ILE A 25 4.96 -6.71 5.98
C ILE A 25 3.45 -6.57 6.17
N LEU A 26 3.03 -5.89 7.24
CA LEU A 26 1.61 -5.63 7.49
C LEU A 26 0.97 -4.80 6.36
N SER A 27 1.65 -3.76 5.86
CA SER A 27 1.19 -2.98 4.71
C SER A 27 0.97 -3.86 3.48
N TYR A 28 1.92 -4.77 3.21
CA TYR A 28 1.81 -5.72 2.10
C TYR A 28 0.63 -6.70 2.27
N VAL A 29 0.44 -7.25 3.48
CA VAL A 29 -0.70 -8.14 3.77
C VAL A 29 -2.03 -7.41 3.57
N LEU A 30 -2.14 -6.16 4.02
CA LEU A 30 -3.34 -5.35 3.84
C LEU A 30 -3.61 -5.00 2.37
N LEU A 31 -2.57 -4.80 1.56
CA LEU A 31 -2.70 -4.66 0.11
C LEU A 31 -3.27 -5.94 -0.51
N MET A 32 -2.72 -7.12 -0.18
CA MET A 32 -3.23 -8.39 -0.70
C MET A 32 -4.66 -8.68 -0.23
N ALA A 33 -4.97 -8.37 1.02
CA ALA A 33 -6.33 -8.49 1.56
C ALA A 33 -7.31 -7.54 0.85
N THR A 34 -6.87 -6.34 0.46
CA THR A 34 -7.67 -5.41 -0.34
C THR A 34 -8.02 -6.01 -1.70
N PHE A 35 -7.04 -6.59 -2.41
CA PHE A 35 -7.29 -7.27 -3.69
C PHE A 35 -8.23 -8.45 -3.52
N TRP A 36 -8.07 -9.23 -2.46
CA TRP A 36 -8.97 -10.33 -2.15
C TRP A 36 -10.41 -9.87 -1.97
N ILE A 37 -10.64 -8.84 -1.16
CA ILE A 37 -11.98 -8.27 -0.94
C ILE A 37 -12.56 -7.75 -2.25
N GLN A 38 -11.78 -7.01 -3.05
CA GLN A 38 -12.25 -6.47 -4.33
C GLN A 38 -12.64 -7.54 -5.36
N THR A 39 -12.09 -8.75 -5.24
CA THR A 39 -12.36 -9.86 -6.18
C THR A 39 -13.41 -10.84 -5.67
N HIS A 40 -13.59 -10.96 -4.35
CA HIS A 40 -14.43 -11.99 -3.73
C HIS A 40 -15.62 -11.44 -2.93
N ASP A 41 -15.69 -10.12 -2.68
CA ASP A 41 -16.83 -9.54 -1.97
C ASP A 41 -18.11 -9.67 -2.83
N PRO A 42 -19.20 -10.24 -2.28
CA PRO A 42 -20.40 -10.54 -3.05
C PRO A 42 -21.11 -9.27 -3.56
N GLU A 43 -20.99 -8.14 -2.85
CA GLU A 43 -21.61 -6.88 -3.27
C GLU A 43 -20.83 -6.27 -4.44
N ILE A 44 -19.49 -6.36 -4.41
CA ILE A 44 -18.64 -5.92 -5.54
C ILE A 44 -18.86 -6.81 -6.76
N VAL A 45 -18.90 -8.14 -6.59
CA VAL A 45 -19.16 -9.07 -7.68
C VAL A 45 -20.54 -8.85 -8.29
N ALA A 46 -21.57 -8.64 -7.47
CA ALA A 46 -22.92 -8.34 -7.95
C ALA A 46 -23.01 -6.99 -8.68
N ALA A 47 -22.33 -5.95 -8.16
CA ALA A 47 -22.27 -4.64 -8.81
C ALA A 47 -21.54 -4.70 -10.17
N ALA A 48 -20.44 -5.47 -10.24
CA ALA A 48 -19.66 -5.67 -11.45
C ALA A 48 -20.43 -6.45 -12.54
N ALA A 49 -21.30 -7.38 -12.13
CA ALA A 49 -22.15 -8.17 -13.00
C ALA A 49 -23.47 -7.49 -13.41
N ASN A 50 -23.75 -6.26 -12.95
CA ASN A 50 -25.02 -5.59 -13.23
C ASN A 50 -25.10 -5.15 -14.71
N PRO A 51 -26.01 -5.74 -15.53
CA PRO A 51 -26.12 -5.43 -16.95
C PRO A 51 -26.62 -4.00 -17.23
N GLU A 52 -27.23 -3.32 -16.25
CA GLU A 52 -27.71 -1.93 -16.38
C GLU A 52 -26.55 -0.92 -16.48
N LEU A 53 -25.34 -1.29 -16.07
CA LEU A 53 -24.15 -0.43 -16.19
C LEU A 53 -23.53 -0.45 -17.60
N GLY A 54 -24.07 -1.24 -18.53
CA GLY A 54 -23.69 -1.23 -19.96
C GLY A 54 -22.26 -1.68 -20.26
N MET A 55 -21.47 -2.02 -19.25
CA MET A 55 -20.14 -2.58 -19.34
C MET A 55 -20.07 -3.81 -18.43
N THR A 56 -19.68 -4.95 -18.99
CA THR A 56 -19.21 -6.10 -18.20
C THR A 56 -17.89 -5.70 -17.58
N ILE A 57 -17.91 -5.26 -16.32
CA ILE A 57 -16.70 -4.92 -15.57
C ILE A 57 -16.29 -6.17 -14.79
N ASP A 58 -15.04 -6.60 -14.89
CA ASP A 58 -14.55 -7.70 -14.06
C ASP A 58 -14.45 -7.23 -12.60
N PRO A 59 -14.84 -8.07 -11.61
CA PRO A 59 -14.74 -7.71 -10.21
C PRO A 59 -13.28 -7.60 -9.79
N GLY A 60 -12.88 -6.39 -9.39
CA GLY A 60 -11.56 -6.09 -8.87
C GLY A 60 -10.48 -5.89 -9.94
N PRO A 61 -9.21 -5.75 -9.52
CA PRO A 61 -8.09 -5.50 -10.43
C PRO A 61 -7.78 -6.74 -11.28
N SER A 62 -7.33 -6.52 -12.53
CA SER A 62 -6.86 -7.59 -13.40
C SER A 62 -5.71 -8.37 -12.76
N LEU A 63 -5.53 -9.64 -13.17
CA LEU A 63 -4.42 -10.48 -12.69
C LEU A 63 -3.06 -9.81 -12.91
N GLY A 64 -2.89 -9.12 -14.05
CA GLY A 64 -1.68 -8.34 -14.34
C GLY A 64 -1.43 -7.23 -13.33
N THR A 65 -2.49 -6.52 -12.90
CA THR A 65 -2.40 -5.51 -11.85
C THR A 65 -2.08 -6.12 -10.49
N VAL A 66 -2.70 -7.24 -10.12
CA VAL A 66 -2.43 -7.94 -8.86
C VAL A 66 -0.97 -8.39 -8.79
N VAL A 67 -0.47 -9.03 -9.85
CA VAL A 67 0.92 -9.49 -9.94
C VAL A 67 1.88 -8.31 -9.96
N GLY A 68 1.60 -7.30 -10.78
CA GLY A 68 2.42 -6.09 -10.88
C GLY A 68 2.56 -5.38 -9.55
N MET A 69 1.44 -5.10 -8.87
CA MET A 69 1.43 -4.45 -7.55
C MET A 69 2.06 -5.35 -6.47
N GLY A 70 1.81 -6.66 -6.52
CA GLY A 70 2.45 -7.63 -5.66
C GLY A 70 3.98 -7.57 -5.76
N LEU A 71 4.53 -7.51 -6.97
CA LEU A 71 5.96 -7.37 -7.22
C LEU A 71 6.50 -6.00 -6.80
N VAL A 72 5.78 -4.93 -7.14
CA VAL A 72 6.17 -3.55 -6.79
C VAL A 72 6.33 -3.36 -5.28
N TYR A 73 5.54 -4.04 -4.46
CA TYR A 73 5.69 -4.01 -3.00
C TYR A 73 6.64 -5.08 -2.46
N ALA A 74 6.70 -6.28 -3.05
CA ALA A 74 7.55 -7.36 -2.58
C ALA A 74 9.04 -7.13 -2.88
N ILE A 75 9.38 -6.59 -4.07
CA ILE A 75 10.77 -6.37 -4.49
C ILE A 75 11.49 -5.43 -3.52
N PRO A 76 10.97 -4.23 -3.18
CA PRO A 76 11.60 -3.35 -2.20
C PRO A 76 11.77 -4.02 -0.83
N LEU A 77 10.77 -4.77 -0.36
CA LEU A 77 10.89 -5.51 0.91
C LEU A 77 12.03 -6.54 0.86
N VAL A 78 12.16 -7.30 -0.23
CA VAL A 78 13.27 -8.26 -0.40
C VAL A 78 14.62 -7.55 -0.47
N LEU A 79 14.71 -6.43 -1.21
CA LEU A 79 15.94 -5.63 -1.32
C LEU A 79 16.34 -5.06 0.05
N TRP A 80 15.37 -4.59 0.84
CA TRP A 80 15.56 -4.13 2.22
C TRP A 80 16.12 -5.25 3.12
N LEU A 81 15.52 -6.45 3.06
CA LEU A 81 15.99 -7.61 3.83
C LEU A 81 17.42 -8.02 3.42
N LYS A 82 17.75 -7.91 2.13
CA LYS A 82 19.09 -8.16 1.60
C LYS A 82 20.11 -7.05 1.90
N GLY A 83 19.69 -5.94 2.52
CA GLY A 83 20.58 -4.84 2.92
C GLY A 83 21.00 -3.95 1.76
N VAL A 84 20.19 -3.86 0.70
CA VAL A 84 20.42 -2.93 -0.41
C VAL A 84 20.17 -1.50 0.09
N PRO A 85 21.09 -0.55 -0.16
CA PRO A 85 20.92 0.83 0.28
C PRO A 85 19.89 1.58 -0.60
N TYR A 86 19.40 2.70 -0.08
CA TYR A 86 18.45 3.63 -0.72
C TYR A 86 17.03 3.09 -0.96
N VAL A 87 16.72 1.92 -0.39
CA VAL A 87 15.40 1.27 -0.52
C VAL A 87 14.33 1.99 0.32
N LEU A 88 14.73 2.73 1.37
CA LEU A 88 13.79 3.42 2.25
C LEU A 88 12.92 4.44 1.49
N HIS A 89 13.53 5.24 0.60
CA HIS A 89 12.80 6.26 -0.17
C HIS A 89 11.85 5.65 -1.19
N LEU A 90 12.23 4.50 -1.77
CA LEU A 90 11.34 3.75 -2.65
C LEU A 90 10.10 3.27 -1.89
N MET A 91 10.29 2.70 -0.70
CA MET A 91 9.18 2.25 0.15
C MET A 91 8.31 3.42 0.63
N ALA A 92 8.91 4.58 0.94
CA ALA A 92 8.18 5.79 1.26
C ALA A 92 7.31 6.28 0.10
N ALA A 93 7.85 6.28 -1.12
CA ALA A 93 7.08 6.62 -2.32
C ALA A 93 5.89 5.68 -2.54
N LEU A 94 6.06 4.38 -2.27
CA LEU A 94 4.96 3.41 -2.33
C LEU A 94 3.89 3.64 -1.25
N CYS A 95 4.27 4.06 -0.05
CA CYS A 95 3.31 4.45 0.99
C CYS A 95 2.46 5.64 0.54
N VAL A 96 3.09 6.66 -0.08
CA VAL A 96 2.40 7.84 -0.63
C VAL A 96 1.49 7.45 -1.79
N LEU A 97 1.97 6.61 -2.72
CA LEU A 97 1.17 6.11 -3.83
C LEU A 97 -0.07 5.38 -3.33
N GLY A 98 0.06 4.54 -2.29
CA GLY A 98 -1.07 3.87 -1.64
C GLY A 98 -2.10 4.86 -1.08
N ALA A 99 -1.66 5.97 -0.49
CA ALA A 99 -2.56 7.01 0.01
C ALA A 99 -3.30 7.74 -1.13
N VAL A 100 -2.64 8.00 -2.24
CA VAL A 100 -3.25 8.59 -3.45
C VAL A 100 -4.30 7.65 -4.02
N VAL A 101 -3.97 6.37 -4.20
CA VAL A 101 -4.91 5.36 -4.71
C VAL A 101 -6.12 5.21 -3.78
N PHE A 102 -5.91 5.19 -2.47
CA PHE A 102 -7.00 5.18 -1.49
C PHE A 102 -7.91 6.41 -1.64
N THR A 103 -7.33 7.61 -1.77
CA THR A 103 -8.08 8.87 -1.87
C THR A 103 -8.94 8.90 -3.14
N LEU A 104 -8.36 8.49 -4.29
CA LEU A 104 -9.09 8.36 -5.55
C LEU A 104 -10.22 7.33 -5.44
N SER A 105 -9.94 6.19 -4.79
CA SER A 105 -10.93 5.13 -4.58
C SER A 105 -12.05 5.57 -3.63
N ALA A 106 -11.76 6.39 -2.61
CA ALA A 106 -12.77 6.93 -1.69
C ALA A 106 -13.74 7.88 -2.40
N GLY A 107 -13.24 8.62 -3.41
CA GLY A 107 -14.06 9.46 -4.26
C GLY A 107 -15.10 8.70 -5.10
N THR A 108 -14.94 7.39 -5.30
CA THR A 108 -15.89 6.55 -6.06
C THR A 108 -17.10 6.10 -5.25
N GLY A 109 -17.15 6.34 -3.94
CA GLY A 109 -18.26 5.89 -3.09
C GLY A 109 -18.09 4.47 -2.52
N LEU A 110 -17.33 3.60 -3.21
CA LEU A 110 -17.21 2.17 -2.87
C LEU A 110 -16.54 1.90 -1.53
N LEU A 111 -15.63 2.77 -1.09
CA LEU A 111 -14.93 2.63 0.20
C LEU A 111 -15.77 3.05 1.41
N TRP A 112 -16.99 3.59 1.22
CA TRP A 112 -17.88 3.94 2.34
C TRP A 112 -18.70 2.75 2.84
N ASN A 113 -18.70 1.63 2.11
CA ASN A 113 -19.18 0.37 2.64
C ASN A 113 -18.19 -0.15 3.68
N TRP A 114 -18.65 -0.41 4.90
CA TRP A 114 -17.78 -0.88 5.98
C TRP A 114 -17.06 -2.20 5.65
N ARG A 115 -17.68 -3.09 4.87
CA ARG A 115 -17.09 -4.37 4.47
C ARG A 115 -15.90 -4.19 3.53
N VAL A 116 -16.03 -3.25 2.61
CA VAL A 116 -15.04 -2.99 1.56
C VAL A 116 -13.98 -1.98 2.02
N GLY A 117 -14.38 -1.00 2.82
CA GLY A 117 -13.55 0.15 3.20
C GLY A 117 -12.63 -0.07 4.40
N THR A 118 -12.96 -1.00 5.30
CA THR A 118 -12.20 -1.21 6.55
C THR A 118 -10.75 -1.66 6.29
N VAL A 119 -10.52 -2.59 5.38
CA VAL A 119 -9.19 -3.09 5.06
C VAL A 119 -8.32 -2.05 4.32
N PRO A 120 -8.81 -1.36 3.27
CA PRO A 120 -8.11 -0.24 2.67
C PRO A 120 -7.78 0.88 3.66
N LEU A 121 -8.71 1.20 4.57
CA LEU A 121 -8.49 2.20 5.62
C LEU A 121 -7.39 1.78 6.59
N ALA A 122 -7.39 0.52 7.03
CA ALA A 122 -6.30 -0.04 7.82
C ALA A 122 -4.96 0.05 7.07
N GLY A 123 -4.94 -0.24 5.77
CA GLY A 123 -3.76 -0.09 4.91
C GLY A 123 -3.24 1.34 4.88
N LEU A 124 -4.12 2.33 4.76
CA LEU A 124 -3.75 3.75 4.84
C LEU A 124 -3.12 4.10 6.19
N VAL A 125 -3.76 3.70 7.30
CA VAL A 125 -3.24 3.96 8.66
C VAL A 125 -1.86 3.33 8.84
N VAL A 126 -1.65 2.11 8.35
CA VAL A 126 -0.35 1.43 8.40
C VAL A 126 0.70 2.14 7.56
N ASN A 127 0.36 2.63 6.36
CA ASN A 127 1.28 3.43 5.54
C ASN A 127 1.65 4.76 6.20
N LEU A 128 0.70 5.44 6.83
CA LEU A 128 0.97 6.66 7.60
C LEU A 128 1.86 6.37 8.81
N ALA A 129 1.59 5.30 9.56
CA ALA A 129 2.43 4.87 10.67
C ALA A 129 3.85 4.53 10.20
N TRP A 130 3.98 3.88 9.04
CA TRP A 130 5.27 3.59 8.41
C TRP A 130 6.05 4.87 8.12
N LEU A 131 5.43 5.85 7.46
CA LEU A 131 6.06 7.15 7.14
C LEU A 131 6.47 7.89 8.42
N LEU A 132 5.61 7.89 9.43
CA LEU A 132 5.92 8.51 10.72
C LEU A 132 7.11 7.81 11.39
N LEU A 133 7.17 6.48 11.41
CA LEU A 133 8.30 5.73 11.98
C LEU A 133 9.59 5.94 11.20
N ALA A 134 9.51 6.05 9.87
CA ALA A 134 10.66 6.28 9.02
C ALA A 134 11.25 7.69 9.20
N TYR A 135 10.40 8.74 9.31
CA TYR A 135 10.82 10.14 9.25
C TYR A 135 10.71 10.93 10.56
N ARG A 136 9.90 10.54 11.57
CA ARG A 136 9.90 11.23 12.89
C ARG A 136 11.13 10.94 13.74
N ARG A 137 11.97 9.98 13.33
CA ARG A 137 13.19 9.65 14.08
C ARG A 137 14.17 10.83 14.15
N ASP A 138 14.13 11.75 13.18
CA ASP A 138 15.03 12.90 13.12
C ASP A 138 14.74 13.93 14.23
N ARG A 139 13.71 13.71 15.06
CA ARG A 139 13.33 14.56 16.20
C ARG A 139 13.61 13.96 17.58
N ILE A 140 14.28 12.80 17.67
CA ILE A 140 14.64 12.15 18.95
C ILE A 140 16.16 12.00 19.04
#